data_AF-A0AAD6WV89-F1
#
_entry.id   AF-A0AAD6WV89-F1
#
_cell.length_a   1.000
_cell.length_b   1.000
_cell.length_c   1.000
_cell.angle_alpha   90.00
_cell.angle_beta   90.00
_cell.angle_gamma   90.00
#
_symmetry.space_group_name_H-M   'P 1'
#
loop_
_entity.id
_entity.type
_entity.pdbx_description
1 polymer ?
#
loop_
_entity_poly.entity_id
_entity_poly.type
_entity_poly.pdbx_seq_one_letter_code
_entity_poly.pdbx_strand_id
1 'polypeptide(L)'
;MERLKGLVAREDRAMRKTELLELALRYGMPFKLFMEVAEACDDQDEEANKSLTMCALYEPGYVDPPVAWSGRASAKLVYYGSLHWLLDRPHAIGFLYAGGILKFIAETFQPDLIYRLAQGPSLQTSQYNQGESRKLPITGRKGFFVAERVSGHEIEVLIGSIPGPHAGAEKSLWPHPSLLEKGSPHWRGYTSQGAYAALCNLRDDMLLRDKFTWRSESEWKGYLRKGANGIHAPSTIPSKSDFDAGREMMARSFPLDWDQAPLVNLVLPEKFDPHYLGR
;
A
#
# COMPACT_ATOMS: atom_id res chain seq x y z
N MET A 1 -16.55 -5.70 21.98
CA MET A 1 -17.46 -4.52 22.05
C MET A 1 -16.94 -3.43 22.98
N GLU A 2 -16.28 -3.73 24.11
CA GLU A 2 -15.68 -2.70 24.99
C GLU A 2 -14.39 -2.04 24.44
N ARG A 3 -13.63 -2.70 23.57
CA ARG A 3 -12.38 -2.13 23.01
C ARG A 3 -12.57 -1.07 21.92
N LEU A 4 -13.76 -1.00 21.30
CA LEU A 4 -14.11 0.10 20.38
C LEU A 4 -14.67 1.32 21.14
N LYS A 5 -15.27 1.11 22.32
CA LYS A 5 -15.69 2.20 23.22
C LYS A 5 -14.49 2.96 23.80
N GLY A 6 -13.34 2.31 23.98
CA GLY A 6 -12.11 2.96 24.47
C GLY A 6 -11.43 3.93 23.48
N LEU A 7 -11.78 3.88 22.19
CA LEU A 7 -11.35 4.87 21.19
C LEU A 7 -12.33 6.04 21.05
N VAL A 8 -13.60 5.80 21.38
CA VAL A 8 -14.67 6.83 21.41
C VAL A 8 -14.66 7.60 22.75
N ALA A 9 -14.13 7.02 23.83
CA ALA A 9 -14.03 7.67 25.15
C ALA A 9 -12.74 8.51 25.35
N ARG A 10 -12.01 8.82 24.27
CA ARG A 10 -10.97 9.86 24.28
C ARG A 10 -11.51 11.09 23.56
N GLU A 11 -12.37 11.81 24.25
CA GLU A 11 -12.65 13.22 23.96
C GLU A 11 -11.33 14.03 24.08
N ASP A 12 -11.18 15.02 23.20
CA ASP A 12 -10.18 16.10 23.26
C ASP A 12 -8.68 15.73 23.21
N ARG A 13 -8.23 15.13 22.09
CA ARG A 13 -6.80 15.22 21.76
C ARG A 13 -6.56 15.47 20.28
N ALA A 14 -5.89 16.58 19.98
CA ALA A 14 -5.38 16.91 18.66
C ALA A 14 -4.56 15.73 18.09
N MET A 15 -4.89 15.30 16.87
CA MET A 15 -4.15 14.25 16.18
C MET A 15 -2.93 14.86 15.48
N ARG A 16 -1.74 14.42 15.86
CA ARG A 16 -0.49 14.86 15.23
C ARG A 16 -0.33 14.19 13.85
N LYS A 17 0.45 14.80 12.97
CA LYS A 17 0.77 14.25 11.63
C LYS A 17 1.36 12.85 11.69
N THR A 18 2.23 12.63 12.68
CA THR A 18 2.81 11.33 12.97
C THR A 18 1.73 10.32 13.33
N GLU A 19 0.70 10.73 14.08
CA GLU A 19 -0.41 9.86 14.46
C GLU A 19 -1.30 9.53 13.24
N LEU A 20 -1.52 10.47 12.32
CA LEU A 20 -2.24 10.18 11.06
C LEU A 20 -1.45 9.21 10.17
N LEU A 21 -0.14 9.42 10.02
CA LEU A 21 0.73 8.52 9.26
C LEU A 21 0.80 7.14 9.90
N GLU A 22 0.93 7.07 11.23
CA GLU A 22 0.88 5.84 12.01
C GLU A 22 -0.46 5.12 11.82
N LEU A 23 -1.59 5.83 11.79
CA LEU A 23 -2.89 5.24 11.52
C LEU A 23 -2.99 4.70 10.10
N ALA A 24 -2.54 5.46 9.10
CA ALA A 24 -2.52 5.03 7.71
C ALA A 24 -1.68 3.76 7.54
N LEU A 25 -0.47 3.74 8.11
CA LEU A 25 0.38 2.55 8.13
C LEU A 25 -0.28 1.40 8.90
N ARG A 26 -0.75 1.63 10.12
CA ARG A 26 -1.35 0.60 10.98
C ARG A 26 -2.55 -0.07 10.33
N TYR A 27 -3.41 0.69 9.66
CA TYR A 27 -4.61 0.18 9.01
C TYR A 27 -4.39 -0.13 7.53
N GLY A 28 -3.16 0.01 7.01
CA GLY A 28 -2.84 -0.21 5.60
C GLY A 28 -3.73 0.62 4.67
N MET A 29 -3.96 1.88 5.02
CA MET A 29 -4.63 2.85 4.14
C MET A 29 -3.63 3.33 3.09
N PRO A 30 -4.01 3.44 1.81
CA PRO A 30 -3.13 3.97 0.79
C PRO A 30 -2.93 5.48 0.98
N PHE A 31 -1.70 5.95 0.82
CA PHE A 31 -1.34 7.38 0.83
C PHE A 31 -0.13 7.62 -0.06
N LYS A 32 0.22 8.90 -0.29
CA LYS A 32 1.44 9.29 -1.02
C LYS A 32 2.11 10.43 -0.29
N LEU A 33 3.44 10.39 -0.22
CA LEU A 33 4.27 11.48 0.26
C LEU A 33 5.01 12.08 -0.93
N PHE A 34 4.70 13.34 -1.22
CA PHE A 34 5.29 14.09 -2.31
C PHE A 34 6.40 14.99 -1.77
N MET A 35 7.55 15.01 -2.43
CA MET A 35 8.64 15.93 -2.18
C MET A 35 8.87 16.85 -3.38
N GLU A 36 9.34 18.07 -3.14
CA GLU A 36 9.64 19.00 -4.22
C GLU A 36 10.89 18.51 -4.98
N VAL A 37 10.87 18.52 -6.32
CA VAL A 37 12.01 18.02 -7.13
C VAL A 37 13.30 18.79 -6.83
N ALA A 38 13.20 20.07 -6.47
CA ALA A 38 14.36 20.86 -6.06
C ALA A 38 15.02 20.32 -4.78
N GLU A 39 14.23 19.79 -3.84
CA GLU A 39 14.73 19.19 -2.59
C GLU A 39 15.28 17.78 -2.82
N ALA A 40 14.78 17.06 -3.84
CA ALA A 40 15.29 15.75 -4.24
C ALA A 40 16.74 15.82 -4.75
N CYS A 41 17.07 16.87 -5.50
CA CYS A 41 18.36 17.02 -6.17
C CYS A 41 19.53 17.47 -5.26
N ASP A 42 19.29 17.93 -4.03
CA ASP A 42 20.35 18.40 -3.12
C ASP A 42 21.07 17.24 -2.38
N ASP A 43 20.44 16.07 -2.26
CA ASP A 43 20.99 14.87 -1.59
C ASP A 43 21.88 14.01 -2.53
N GLN A 44 22.72 14.64 -3.35
CA GLN A 44 23.69 13.94 -4.18
C GLN A 44 24.91 13.51 -3.36
N ASP A 45 24.76 12.44 -2.57
CA ASP A 45 25.91 11.70 -2.05
C ASP A 45 26.65 11.04 -3.22
N GLU A 46 27.82 11.57 -3.58
CA GLU A 46 28.72 11.06 -4.63
C GLU A 46 29.10 9.57 -4.43
N GLU A 47 28.94 9.06 -3.20
CA GLU A 47 29.37 7.72 -2.81
C GLU A 47 28.32 6.62 -3.10
N ALA A 48 27.05 6.98 -3.37
CA ALA A 48 25.96 6.05 -3.70
C ALA A 48 26.01 5.54 -5.16
N ASN A 49 26.86 6.11 -6.01
CA ASN A 49 26.96 5.82 -7.44
C ASN A 49 27.66 4.48 -7.80
N LYS A 50 27.84 3.55 -6.85
CA LYS A 50 28.73 2.39 -6.99
C LYS A 50 28.08 1.03 -7.23
N SER A 51 26.76 0.93 -7.42
CA SER A 51 26.15 -0.35 -7.84
C SER A 51 25.63 -0.31 -9.28
N LEU A 52 26.41 -0.87 -10.21
CA LEU A 52 26.03 -1.10 -11.62
C LEU A 52 24.69 -1.83 -11.76
N THR A 53 24.33 -2.67 -10.79
CA THR A 53 23.06 -3.42 -10.77
C THR A 53 21.85 -2.52 -10.52
N MET A 54 22.00 -1.44 -9.74
CA MET A 54 20.91 -0.49 -9.54
C MET A 54 20.72 0.44 -10.74
N CYS A 55 21.80 0.80 -11.44
CA CYS A 55 21.68 1.61 -12.66
C CYS A 55 20.79 0.94 -13.73
N ALA A 56 20.90 -0.38 -13.91
CA ALA A 56 20.07 -1.11 -14.87
C ALA A 56 18.57 -1.17 -14.48
N LEU A 57 18.26 -1.17 -13.18
CA LEU A 57 16.87 -1.11 -12.67
C LEU A 57 16.18 0.20 -13.01
N TYR A 58 16.97 1.26 -13.14
CA TYR A 58 16.51 2.61 -13.43
C TYR A 58 16.67 2.96 -14.92
N GLU A 59 16.90 1.97 -15.79
CA GLU A 59 16.86 2.22 -17.24
C GLU A 59 15.42 2.43 -17.72
N PRO A 60 15.17 3.40 -18.62
CA PRO A 60 13.85 3.59 -19.20
C PRO A 60 13.34 2.32 -19.88
N GLY A 61 12.17 1.84 -19.46
CA GLY A 61 11.55 0.64 -20.02
C GLY A 61 11.98 -0.66 -19.35
N TYR A 62 12.77 -0.60 -18.25
CA TYR A 62 13.00 -1.76 -17.40
C TYR A 62 11.67 -2.37 -16.91
N VAL A 63 11.55 -3.70 -17.02
CA VAL A 63 10.40 -4.47 -16.57
C VAL A 63 10.90 -5.68 -15.81
N ASP A 64 10.37 -5.88 -14.62
CA ASP A 64 10.62 -7.06 -13.82
C ASP A 64 10.25 -8.35 -14.57
N PRO A 65 11.14 -9.35 -14.62
CA PRO A 65 10.81 -10.62 -15.23
C PRO A 65 9.66 -11.30 -14.47
N PRO A 66 8.67 -11.85 -15.17
CA PRO A 66 7.54 -12.52 -14.52
C PRO A 66 8.00 -13.80 -13.81
N VAL A 67 7.23 -14.25 -12.82
CA VAL A 67 7.47 -15.54 -12.17
C VAL A 67 7.19 -16.65 -13.18
N ALA A 68 8.25 -17.34 -13.63
CA ALA A 68 8.12 -18.41 -14.60
C ALA A 68 7.53 -19.68 -13.97
N TRP A 69 6.58 -20.31 -14.67
CA TRP A 69 6.06 -21.62 -14.27
C TRP A 69 6.94 -22.75 -14.79
N SER A 70 7.61 -23.44 -13.87
CA SER A 70 8.41 -24.64 -14.15
C SER A 70 8.03 -25.81 -13.22
N GLY A 71 6.83 -25.76 -12.66
CA GLY A 71 6.35 -26.67 -11.61
C GLY A 71 6.25 -25.98 -10.25
N ARG A 72 5.46 -26.56 -9.33
CA ARG A 72 5.09 -25.90 -8.05
C ARG A 72 6.29 -25.55 -7.18
N ALA A 73 7.22 -26.48 -6.97
CA ALA A 73 8.39 -26.27 -6.12
C ALA A 73 9.35 -25.24 -6.72
N SER A 74 9.61 -25.34 -8.03
CA SER A 74 10.47 -24.39 -8.76
C SER A 74 9.86 -22.99 -8.80
N ALA A 75 8.56 -22.86 -9.09
CA ALA A 75 7.86 -21.58 -9.09
C ALA A 75 7.86 -20.91 -7.71
N LYS A 76 7.76 -21.70 -6.62
CA LYS A 76 7.92 -21.20 -5.25
C LYS A 76 9.29 -20.57 -5.04
N LEU A 77 10.36 -21.27 -5.42
CA LEU A 77 11.74 -20.78 -5.27
C LEU A 77 11.98 -19.52 -6.12
N VAL A 78 11.52 -19.52 -7.38
CA VAL A 78 11.62 -18.35 -8.27
C VAL A 78 10.86 -17.17 -7.68
N TYR A 79 9.63 -17.37 -7.20
CA TYR A 79 8.86 -16.33 -6.55
C TYR A 79 9.60 -15.72 -5.36
N TYR A 80 10.17 -16.54 -4.46
CA TYR A 80 10.93 -16.01 -3.33
C TYR A 80 12.16 -15.21 -3.74
N GLY A 81 12.92 -15.71 -4.72
CA GLY A 81 14.08 -15.00 -5.24
C GLY A 81 13.68 -13.63 -5.80
N SER A 82 12.65 -13.59 -6.65
CA SER A 82 12.14 -12.34 -7.23
C SER A 82 11.56 -11.41 -6.17
N LEU A 83 10.86 -11.94 -5.17
CA LEU A 83 10.24 -11.18 -4.09
C LEU A 83 11.29 -10.50 -3.21
N HIS A 84 12.30 -11.24 -2.75
CA HIS A 84 13.37 -10.65 -1.94
C HIS A 84 14.15 -9.61 -2.75
N TRP A 85 14.47 -9.94 -4.00
CA TRP A 85 15.17 -9.01 -4.87
C TRP A 85 14.38 -7.70 -5.12
N LEU A 86 13.06 -7.79 -5.25
CA LEU A 86 12.18 -6.63 -5.35
C LEU A 86 12.12 -5.81 -4.05
N LEU A 87 12.00 -6.47 -2.90
CA LEU A 87 11.88 -5.81 -1.60
C LEU A 87 13.21 -5.26 -1.06
N ASP A 88 14.34 -5.70 -1.61
CA ASP A 88 15.66 -5.16 -1.30
C ASP A 88 15.95 -3.83 -2.02
N ARG A 89 15.10 -3.44 -2.98
CA ARG A 89 15.26 -2.17 -3.68
C ARG A 89 14.93 -0.97 -2.79
N PRO A 90 15.59 0.18 -2.99
CA PRO A 90 15.33 1.38 -2.20
C PRO A 90 13.86 1.81 -2.19
N HIS A 91 13.18 1.75 -3.34
CA HIS A 91 11.80 2.22 -3.50
C HIS A 91 10.73 1.23 -3.04
N ALA A 92 11.12 0.07 -2.51
CA ALA A 92 10.19 -0.92 -1.95
C ALA A 92 9.34 -0.34 -0.80
N ILE A 93 9.77 0.77 -0.18
CA ILE A 93 8.95 1.54 0.76
C ILE A 93 7.63 2.02 0.13
N GLY A 94 7.56 2.16 -1.20
CA GLY A 94 6.35 2.46 -1.96
C GLY A 94 5.25 1.41 -1.79
N PHE A 95 5.58 0.15 -1.49
CA PHE A 95 4.57 -0.86 -1.16
C PHE A 95 3.87 -0.58 0.18
N LEU A 96 4.54 0.09 1.12
CA LEU A 96 3.91 0.54 2.37
C LEU A 96 2.89 1.64 2.09
N TYR A 97 3.23 2.58 1.19
CA TYR A 97 2.34 3.66 0.74
C TYR A 97 1.13 3.14 -0.03
N ALA A 98 1.31 2.09 -0.83
CA ALA A 98 0.22 1.46 -1.55
C ALA A 98 -0.82 0.80 -0.61
N GLY A 99 -0.43 0.49 0.63
CA GLY A 99 -1.34 -0.03 1.65
C GLY A 99 -1.89 -1.42 1.32
N GLY A 100 -3.00 -1.78 1.97
CA GLY A 100 -3.75 -3.00 1.72
C GLY A 100 -2.92 -4.28 1.76
N ILE A 101 -3.16 -5.16 0.78
CA ILE A 101 -2.42 -6.41 0.65
C ILE A 101 -0.96 -6.21 0.26
N LEU A 102 -0.64 -5.16 -0.50
CA LEU A 102 0.72 -4.90 -0.97
C LEU A 102 1.63 -4.60 0.22
N LYS A 103 1.17 -3.71 1.11
CA LYS A 103 1.82 -3.46 2.40
C LYS A 103 1.94 -4.73 3.22
N PHE A 104 0.87 -5.51 3.34
CA PHE A 104 0.89 -6.75 4.13
C PHE A 104 1.96 -7.73 3.66
N ILE A 105 2.06 -7.94 2.34
CA ILE A 105 3.07 -8.83 1.75
C ILE A 105 4.46 -8.26 2.01
N ALA A 106 4.68 -6.97 1.72
CA ALA A 106 5.97 -6.31 1.93
C ALA A 106 6.44 -6.43 3.39
N GLU A 107 5.60 -6.12 4.37
CA GLU A 107 5.92 -6.24 5.81
C GLU A 107 6.15 -7.69 6.25
N THR A 108 5.48 -8.64 5.61
CA THR A 108 5.63 -10.06 5.93
C THR A 108 7.00 -10.59 5.52
N PHE A 109 7.52 -10.16 4.38
CA PHE A 109 8.76 -10.68 3.81
C PHE A 109 9.97 -9.76 4.03
N GLN A 110 9.73 -8.48 4.32
CA GLN A 110 10.78 -7.49 4.58
C GLN A 110 10.34 -6.49 5.67
N PRO A 111 10.38 -6.90 6.96
CA PRO A 111 9.91 -6.08 8.08
C PRO A 111 10.69 -4.78 8.31
N ASP A 112 11.91 -4.71 7.79
CA ASP A 112 12.80 -3.55 7.93
C ASP A 112 12.41 -2.37 7.03
N LEU A 113 11.47 -2.55 6.09
CA LEU A 113 10.95 -1.47 5.24
C LEU A 113 10.37 -0.30 6.04
N ILE A 114 9.81 -0.55 7.24
CA ILE A 114 9.32 0.52 8.12
C ILE A 114 10.48 1.39 8.62
N TYR A 115 11.63 0.78 8.93
CA TYR A 115 12.82 1.54 9.32
C TYR A 115 13.38 2.33 8.15
N ARG A 116 13.40 1.75 6.94
CA ARG A 116 13.81 2.45 5.71
C ARG A 116 12.90 3.65 5.43
N LEU A 117 11.59 3.48 5.58
CA LEU A 117 10.61 4.56 5.47
C LEU A 117 10.93 5.72 6.43
N ALA A 118 11.38 5.41 7.66
CA ALA A 118 11.75 6.44 8.63
C ALA A 118 13.04 7.20 8.27
N GLN A 119 13.86 6.69 7.33
CA GLN A 119 15.05 7.38 6.84
C GLN A 119 14.73 8.42 5.74
N GLY A 120 13.50 8.42 5.22
CA GLY A 120 13.07 9.37 4.18
C GLY A 120 12.80 8.71 2.82
N PRO A 121 12.76 9.51 1.74
CA PRO A 121 12.48 9.03 0.39
C PRO A 121 13.60 8.12 -0.12
N SER A 122 13.26 7.24 -1.06
CA SER A 122 14.22 6.33 -1.66
C SER A 122 15.12 7.03 -2.67
N LEU A 123 16.27 6.40 -2.95
CA LEU A 123 17.21 6.84 -3.99
C LEU A 123 16.56 7.01 -5.37
N GLN A 124 15.56 6.18 -5.69
CA GLN A 124 14.81 6.28 -6.95
C GLN A 124 14.10 7.63 -7.07
N THR A 125 13.53 8.09 -5.97
CA THR A 125 12.77 9.34 -5.88
C THR A 125 13.72 10.52 -5.71
N SER A 126 14.68 10.45 -4.79
CA SER A 126 15.59 11.56 -4.48
C SER A 126 16.63 11.80 -5.57
N GLN A 127 17.36 10.76 -6.01
CA GLN A 127 18.49 10.95 -6.93
C GLN A 127 18.11 10.74 -8.40
N TYR A 128 17.32 9.70 -8.71
CA TYR A 128 17.02 9.36 -10.10
C TYR A 128 15.77 10.08 -10.64
N ASN A 129 14.97 10.75 -9.79
CA ASN A 129 13.70 11.37 -10.17
C ASN A 129 12.74 10.41 -10.93
N GLN A 130 12.80 9.12 -10.61
CA GLN A 130 12.00 8.06 -11.26
C GLN A 130 10.74 7.67 -10.47
N GLY A 131 10.24 8.60 -9.66
CA GLY A 131 8.98 8.45 -8.98
C GLY A 131 7.77 8.85 -9.84
N GLU A 132 6.62 8.95 -9.19
CA GLU A 132 5.43 9.56 -9.76
C GLU A 132 5.53 11.07 -9.65
N SER A 133 5.71 11.74 -10.79
CA SER A 133 5.81 13.19 -10.85
C SER A 133 4.44 13.83 -11.06
N ARG A 134 4.08 14.79 -10.21
CA ARG A 134 2.83 15.54 -10.29
C ARG A 134 3.07 17.01 -10.02
N LYS A 135 2.41 17.88 -10.79
CA LYS A 135 2.30 19.29 -10.45
C LYS A 135 1.23 19.44 -9.36
N LEU A 136 1.64 19.84 -8.16
CA LEU A 136 0.72 20.09 -7.05
C LEU A 136 0.61 21.61 -6.83
N PRO A 137 -0.60 22.17 -6.75
CA PRO A 137 -0.82 23.55 -6.32
C PRO A 137 -0.73 23.62 -4.80
N ILE A 138 0.47 23.48 -4.25
CA ILE A 138 0.71 23.69 -2.83
C ILE A 138 0.58 25.20 -2.55
N THR A 139 -0.14 25.60 -1.50
CA THR A 139 -0.35 27.00 -1.14
C THR A 139 0.93 27.83 -1.24
N GLY A 140 0.98 28.77 -2.18
CA GLY A 140 2.12 29.69 -2.37
C GLY A 140 3.32 29.15 -3.17
N ARG A 141 3.32 27.89 -3.61
CA ARG A 141 4.39 27.31 -4.44
C ARG A 141 3.83 26.51 -5.62
N LYS A 142 4.25 26.87 -6.83
CA LYS A 142 4.00 26.07 -8.04
C LYS A 142 5.28 25.30 -8.35
N GLY A 143 5.28 24.00 -8.07
CA GLY A 143 6.43 23.13 -8.28
C GLY A 143 6.05 21.80 -8.93
N PHE A 144 7.07 21.09 -9.43
CA PHE A 144 6.95 19.67 -9.71
C PHE A 144 7.31 18.91 -8.44
N PHE A 145 6.47 17.96 -8.08
CA PHE A 145 6.67 17.09 -6.93
C PHE A 145 6.80 15.66 -7.41
N VAL A 146 7.59 14.88 -6.69
CA VAL A 146 7.81 13.47 -6.96
C VAL A 146 7.47 12.65 -5.72
N ALA A 147 6.91 11.46 -5.92
CA ALA A 147 6.61 10.49 -4.87
C ALA A 147 7.10 9.11 -5.29
N GLU A 148 7.29 8.19 -4.33
CA GLU A 148 7.60 6.80 -4.65
C GLU A 148 6.57 6.21 -5.62
N ARG A 149 7.05 5.40 -6.56
CA ARG A 149 6.22 4.73 -7.55
C ARG A 149 6.46 3.24 -7.49
N VAL A 150 5.37 2.48 -7.43
CA VAL A 150 5.35 1.05 -7.67
C VAL A 150 4.66 0.81 -9.01
N SER A 151 5.31 0.07 -9.91
CA SER A 151 4.76 -0.27 -11.21
C SER A 151 3.78 -1.45 -11.13
N GLY A 152 2.95 -1.62 -12.17
CA GLY A 152 2.06 -2.79 -12.27
C GLY A 152 2.84 -4.10 -12.29
N HIS A 153 3.98 -4.16 -12.98
CA HIS A 153 4.81 -5.38 -13.04
C HIS A 153 5.38 -5.75 -11.67
N GLU A 154 5.77 -4.77 -10.87
CA GLU A 154 6.23 -4.99 -9.49
C GLU A 154 5.11 -5.51 -8.59
N ILE A 155 3.88 -5.04 -8.79
CA ILE A 155 2.70 -5.61 -8.13
C ILE A 155 2.51 -7.07 -8.53
N GLU A 156 2.62 -7.39 -9.82
CA GLU A 156 2.51 -8.77 -10.33
C GLU A 156 3.60 -9.69 -9.72
N VAL A 157 4.84 -9.21 -9.61
CA VAL A 157 5.91 -9.95 -8.92
C VAL A 157 5.59 -10.13 -7.44
N LEU A 158 5.19 -9.06 -6.74
CA LEU A 158 4.89 -9.10 -5.31
C LEU A 158 3.82 -10.13 -4.97
N ILE A 159 2.74 -10.20 -5.75
CA ILE A 159 1.65 -11.16 -5.55
C ILE A 159 1.95 -12.57 -6.07
N GLY A 160 3.13 -12.78 -6.67
CA GLY A 160 3.56 -14.06 -7.23
C GLY A 160 2.73 -14.47 -8.43
N SER A 161 2.42 -13.50 -9.29
CA SER A 161 1.65 -13.70 -10.52
C SER A 161 2.46 -14.48 -11.54
N ILE A 162 1.80 -15.44 -12.16
CA ILE A 162 2.32 -16.30 -13.20
C ILE A 162 1.47 -16.05 -14.44
N PRO A 163 2.08 -15.56 -15.53
CA PRO A 163 1.36 -15.26 -16.75
C PRO A 163 0.74 -16.55 -17.32
N GLY A 164 -0.52 -16.43 -17.75
CA GLY A 164 -1.21 -17.50 -18.46
C GLY A 164 -0.97 -17.42 -19.97
N PRO A 165 -1.24 -18.49 -20.73
CA PRO A 165 -1.16 -18.47 -22.20
C PRO A 165 -2.18 -17.51 -22.84
N HIS A 166 -3.27 -17.20 -22.13
CA HIS A 166 -4.35 -16.32 -22.57
C HIS A 166 -4.81 -15.43 -21.41
N ALA A 167 -5.46 -14.31 -21.74
CA ALA A 167 -6.04 -13.40 -20.74
C ALA A 167 -6.98 -14.16 -19.78
N GLY A 168 -6.79 -13.98 -18.47
CA GLY A 168 -7.58 -14.65 -17.43
C GLY A 168 -7.12 -16.08 -17.09
N ALA A 169 -6.10 -16.62 -17.76
CA ALA A 169 -5.43 -17.87 -17.35
C ALA A 169 -4.27 -17.64 -16.37
N GLU A 170 -4.05 -16.38 -15.99
CA GLU A 170 -3.06 -15.98 -14.99
C GLU A 170 -3.38 -16.61 -13.64
N LYS A 171 -2.33 -16.96 -12.90
CA LYS A 171 -2.46 -17.49 -11.54
C LYS A 171 -1.55 -16.73 -10.60
N SER A 172 -2.01 -16.46 -9.39
CA SER A 172 -1.21 -15.77 -8.39
C SER A 172 -1.23 -16.48 -7.04
N LEU A 173 -0.21 -16.24 -6.23
CA LEU A 173 -0.12 -16.73 -4.85
C LEU A 173 -0.92 -15.89 -3.87
N TRP A 174 -1.04 -14.59 -4.16
CA TRP A 174 -1.86 -13.64 -3.41
C TRP A 174 -2.95 -13.07 -4.32
N PRO A 175 -4.15 -12.75 -3.79
CA PRO A 175 -5.19 -12.13 -4.60
C PRO A 175 -4.74 -10.73 -5.06
N HIS A 176 -4.98 -10.41 -6.33
CA HIS A 176 -4.67 -9.09 -6.88
C HIS A 176 -5.46 -8.00 -6.12
N PRO A 177 -4.86 -6.81 -5.83
CA PRO A 177 -5.55 -5.73 -5.11
C PRO A 177 -6.91 -5.35 -5.69
N SER A 178 -7.00 -5.23 -7.03
CA SER A 178 -8.25 -4.91 -7.73
C SER A 178 -9.36 -5.96 -7.51
N LEU A 179 -8.98 -7.21 -7.23
CA LEU A 179 -9.93 -8.27 -6.93
C LEU A 179 -10.47 -8.16 -5.50
N LEU A 180 -9.63 -7.76 -4.56
CA LEU A 180 -10.04 -7.51 -3.17
C LEU A 180 -11.03 -6.34 -3.10
N GLU A 181 -10.73 -5.24 -3.79
CA GLU A 181 -11.60 -4.05 -3.83
C GLU A 181 -13.00 -4.35 -4.38
N LYS A 182 -13.08 -5.18 -5.43
CA LYS A 182 -14.36 -5.56 -6.07
C LYS A 182 -15.07 -6.70 -5.35
N GLY A 183 -14.31 -7.66 -4.82
CA GLY A 183 -14.80 -8.97 -4.43
C GLY A 183 -14.94 -9.19 -2.93
N SER A 184 -14.44 -8.28 -2.08
CA SER A 184 -14.51 -8.45 -0.63
C SER A 184 -14.77 -7.13 0.10
N PRO A 185 -15.90 -7.02 0.82
CA PRO A 185 -16.24 -5.80 1.54
C PRO A 185 -15.24 -5.44 2.67
N HIS A 186 -14.35 -6.36 3.04
CA HIS A 186 -13.33 -6.16 4.08
C HIS A 186 -12.13 -5.32 3.64
N TRP A 187 -12.05 -5.02 2.34
CA TRP A 187 -10.88 -4.44 1.66
C TRP A 187 -11.22 -3.13 0.94
N ARG A 188 -12.10 -2.32 1.52
CA ARG A 188 -12.53 -1.03 0.97
C ARG A 188 -11.59 0.10 1.41
N GLY A 189 -10.41 0.16 0.82
CA GLY A 189 -9.43 1.24 1.04
C GLY A 189 -8.70 1.20 2.39
N TYR A 190 -8.93 0.18 3.22
CA TYR A 190 -8.15 -0.11 4.43
C TYR A 190 -8.20 -1.61 4.75
N THR A 191 -7.26 -2.06 5.59
CA THR A 191 -7.18 -3.43 6.08
C THR A 191 -7.90 -3.53 7.42
N SER A 192 -9.16 -3.97 7.40
CA SER A 192 -9.91 -4.26 8.63
C SER A 192 -9.30 -5.44 9.42
N GLN A 193 -9.67 -5.60 10.70
CA GLN A 193 -9.18 -6.73 11.50
C GLN A 193 -9.53 -8.10 10.89
N GLY A 194 -10.73 -8.24 10.32
CA GLY A 194 -11.15 -9.47 9.62
C GLY A 194 -10.34 -9.72 8.35
N ALA A 195 -10.09 -8.66 7.57
CA ALA A 195 -9.20 -8.70 6.41
C ALA A 195 -7.77 -9.12 6.80
N TYR A 196 -7.20 -8.50 7.84
CA TYR A 196 -5.88 -8.83 8.35
C TYR A 196 -5.78 -10.30 8.79
N ALA A 197 -6.77 -10.78 9.57
CA ALA A 197 -6.83 -12.17 10.00
C ALA A 197 -6.90 -13.16 8.82
N ALA A 198 -7.66 -12.83 7.77
CA ALA A 198 -7.74 -13.64 6.57
C ALA A 198 -6.40 -13.71 5.81
N LEU A 199 -5.65 -12.60 5.75
CA LEU A 199 -4.29 -12.61 5.17
C LEU A 199 -3.29 -13.35 6.05
N CYS A 200 -3.37 -13.23 7.37
CA CYS A 200 -2.54 -14.04 8.27
C CYS A 200 -2.80 -15.54 8.07
N ASN A 201 -4.06 -15.95 7.95
CA ASN A 201 -4.40 -17.35 7.66
C ASN A 201 -3.82 -17.79 6.31
N LEU A 202 -3.93 -16.96 5.27
CA LEU A 202 -3.35 -17.25 3.95
C LEU A 202 -1.82 -17.37 4.03
N ARG A 203 -1.15 -16.43 4.70
CA ARG A 203 0.28 -16.46 4.99
C ARG A 203 0.66 -17.75 5.71
N ASP A 204 -0.04 -18.12 6.77
CA ASP A 204 0.30 -19.28 7.59
C ASP A 204 0.07 -20.59 6.83
N ASP A 205 -0.99 -20.67 6.02
CA ASP A 205 -1.19 -21.79 5.11
C ASP A 205 -0.04 -21.94 4.12
N MET A 206 0.43 -20.83 3.55
CA MET A 206 1.56 -20.85 2.61
C MET A 206 2.88 -21.15 3.31
N LEU A 207 3.28 -20.34 4.29
CA LEU A 207 4.61 -20.34 4.89
C LEU A 207 4.82 -21.45 5.91
N LEU A 208 3.83 -21.70 6.78
CA LEU A 208 3.99 -22.61 7.91
C LEU A 208 3.49 -24.03 7.60
N ARG A 209 2.51 -24.16 6.72
CA ARG A 209 1.89 -25.44 6.36
C ARG A 209 2.26 -25.94 4.97
N ASP A 210 3.10 -25.19 4.26
CA ASP A 210 3.58 -25.48 2.90
C ASP A 210 2.46 -25.67 1.85
N LYS A 211 1.31 -25.01 2.03
CA LYS A 211 0.14 -25.12 1.14
C LYS A 211 0.17 -24.07 0.02
N PHE A 212 1.26 -24.02 -0.73
CA PHE A 212 1.38 -23.10 -1.86
C PHE A 212 0.37 -23.44 -2.96
N THR A 213 -0.56 -22.52 -3.20
CA THR A 213 -1.61 -22.71 -4.19
C THR A 213 -1.70 -21.48 -5.07
N TRP A 214 -1.19 -21.60 -6.29
CA TRP A 214 -1.42 -20.64 -7.35
C TRP A 214 -2.86 -20.75 -7.81
N ARG A 215 -3.61 -19.67 -7.60
CA ARG A 215 -5.04 -19.62 -7.90
C ARG A 215 -5.28 -18.70 -9.09
N SER A 216 -6.18 -19.12 -9.97
CA SER A 216 -6.75 -18.23 -10.97
C SER A 216 -7.63 -17.17 -10.32
N GLU A 217 -8.01 -16.14 -11.08
CA GLU A 217 -8.94 -15.11 -10.61
C GLU A 217 -10.28 -15.71 -10.11
N SER A 218 -10.80 -16.75 -10.79
CA SER A 218 -12.07 -17.39 -10.40
C SER A 218 -11.93 -18.19 -9.10
N GLU A 219 -10.80 -18.86 -8.89
CA GLU A 219 -10.47 -19.55 -7.65
C GLU A 219 -10.32 -18.56 -6.49
N TRP A 220 -9.68 -17.41 -6.73
CA TRP A 220 -9.62 -16.32 -5.75
C TRP A 220 -11.00 -15.75 -5.43
N LYS A 221 -11.86 -15.49 -6.42
CA LYS A 221 -13.26 -15.07 -6.18
C LYS A 221 -13.98 -16.06 -5.28
N GLY A 222 -13.83 -17.35 -5.55
CA GLY A 222 -14.39 -18.42 -4.72
C GLY A 222 -13.84 -18.41 -3.30
N TYR A 223 -12.53 -18.26 -3.13
CA TYR A 223 -11.87 -18.17 -1.83
C TYR A 223 -12.34 -16.96 -1.01
N LEU A 224 -12.34 -15.77 -1.62
CA LEU A 224 -12.75 -14.52 -0.98
C LEU A 224 -14.23 -14.54 -0.58
N ARG A 225 -15.10 -15.11 -1.42
CA ARG A 225 -16.53 -15.26 -1.09
C ARG A 225 -16.76 -16.18 0.11
N LYS A 226 -15.99 -17.26 0.24
CA LYS A 226 -16.06 -18.15 1.41
C LYS A 226 -15.58 -17.45 2.68
N GLY A 227 -14.46 -16.73 2.59
CA GLY A 227 -13.94 -15.93 3.71
C GLY A 227 -14.90 -14.83 4.15
N ALA A 228 -15.52 -14.14 3.19
CA ALA A 228 -16.45 -13.05 3.45
C ALA A 228 -17.77 -13.47 4.11
N ASN A 229 -18.15 -14.73 3.96
CA ASN A 229 -19.31 -15.33 4.63
C ASN A 229 -18.90 -16.25 5.79
N GLY A 230 -17.61 -16.26 6.16
CA GLY A 230 -17.06 -17.15 7.16
C GLY A 230 -17.02 -16.53 8.56
N ILE A 231 -16.36 -17.23 9.48
CA ILE A 231 -16.21 -16.80 10.89
C ILE A 231 -15.46 -15.47 11.08
N HIS A 232 -14.80 -14.98 10.03
CA HIS A 232 -14.06 -13.70 10.04
C HIS A 232 -14.83 -12.57 9.37
N ALA A 233 -16.10 -12.79 8.99
CA ALA A 233 -16.97 -11.74 8.49
C ALA A 233 -17.12 -10.65 9.58
N PRO A 234 -16.88 -9.37 9.25
CA PRO A 234 -17.10 -8.26 10.16
C PRO A 234 -18.60 -8.14 10.41
N SER A 235 -18.94 -7.83 11.66
CA SER A 235 -20.32 -7.58 12.08
C SER A 235 -20.95 -6.37 11.38
N THR A 236 -20.12 -5.48 10.83
CA THR A 236 -20.54 -4.25 10.17
C THR A 236 -19.64 -4.00 8.97
N ILE A 237 -20.25 -3.80 7.82
CA ILE A 237 -19.55 -3.48 6.57
C ILE A 237 -19.94 -2.04 6.21
N PRO A 238 -19.00 -1.08 6.22
CA PRO A 238 -19.29 0.28 5.77
C PRO A 238 -19.79 0.26 4.33
N SER A 239 -20.99 0.79 4.13
CA SER A 239 -21.60 0.99 2.82
C SER A 239 -20.85 2.06 2.04
N LYS A 240 -21.11 2.15 0.72
CA LYS A 240 -20.57 3.26 -0.10
C LYS A 240 -21.00 4.62 0.47
N SER A 241 -22.24 4.70 0.98
CA SER A 241 -22.77 5.91 1.63
C SER A 241 -21.97 6.31 2.88
N ASP A 242 -21.45 5.34 3.64
CA ASP A 242 -20.63 5.64 4.82
C ASP A 242 -19.28 6.25 4.42
N PHE A 243 -18.69 5.75 3.32
CA PHE A 243 -17.48 6.35 2.74
C PHE A 243 -17.74 7.72 2.12
N ASP A 244 -18.88 7.89 1.44
CA ASP A 244 -19.27 9.18 0.85
C ASP A 244 -19.51 10.21 1.97
N ALA A 245 -20.22 9.84 3.04
CA ALA A 245 -20.43 10.69 4.21
C ALA A 245 -19.10 11.03 4.91
N GLY A 246 -18.20 10.05 5.07
CA GLY A 246 -16.86 10.31 5.59
C GLY A 246 -16.06 11.27 4.73
N ARG A 247 -16.12 11.12 3.40
CA ARG A 247 -15.46 12.04 2.45
C ARG A 247 -16.06 13.43 2.47
N GLU A 248 -17.39 13.56 2.52
CA GLU A 248 -18.06 14.84 2.64
C GLU A 248 -17.71 15.53 3.95
N MET A 249 -17.69 14.80 5.05
CA MET A 249 -17.31 15.31 6.35
C MET A 249 -15.85 15.78 6.35
N MET A 250 -14.93 15.00 5.77
CA MET A 250 -13.55 15.45 5.55
C MET A 250 -13.49 16.69 4.65
N ALA A 251 -14.25 16.75 3.56
CA ALA A 251 -14.25 17.90 2.66
C ALA A 251 -14.83 19.18 3.31
N ARG A 252 -15.73 19.04 4.31
CA ARG A 252 -16.30 20.16 5.07
C ARG A 252 -15.40 20.59 6.22
N SER A 253 -14.78 19.63 6.90
CA SER A 253 -13.97 19.87 8.10
C SER A 253 -12.56 20.32 7.77
N PHE A 254 -12.06 20.07 6.56
CA PHE A 254 -10.70 20.39 6.15
C PHE A 254 -10.70 21.31 4.92
N PRO A 255 -9.75 22.25 4.79
CA PRO A 255 -9.57 23.06 3.57
C PRO A 255 -9.49 22.18 2.33
N LEU A 256 -10.04 22.61 1.19
CA LEU A 256 -10.04 21.83 -0.08
C LEU A 256 -8.66 21.36 -0.56
N ASP A 257 -7.58 21.93 -0.03
CA ASP A 257 -6.17 21.66 -0.32
C ASP A 257 -5.41 20.99 0.83
N TRP A 258 -6.10 20.49 1.87
CA TRP A 258 -5.45 19.85 3.02
C TRP A 258 -4.58 18.65 2.60
N ASP A 259 -5.00 17.91 1.57
CA ASP A 259 -4.28 16.76 1.01
C ASP A 259 -3.09 17.15 0.12
N GLN A 260 -2.89 18.46 -0.08
CA GLN A 260 -1.83 19.09 -0.86
C GLN A 260 -1.02 20.08 -0.02
N ALA A 261 -1.26 20.16 1.29
CA ALA A 261 -0.47 20.96 2.21
C ALA A 261 0.87 20.27 2.49
N PRO A 262 1.99 21.01 2.67
CA PRO A 262 3.23 20.43 3.15
C PRO A 262 3.00 19.68 4.46
N LEU A 263 3.68 18.56 4.66
CA LEU A 263 3.58 17.81 5.92
C LEU A 263 3.84 18.75 7.11
N VAL A 264 4.77 19.69 7.02
CA VAL A 264 5.06 20.70 8.08
C VAL A 264 3.93 21.70 8.34
N ASN A 265 2.99 21.87 7.41
CA ASN A 265 1.85 22.80 7.52
C ASN A 265 0.50 22.10 7.68
N LEU A 266 0.46 20.76 7.64
CA LEU A 266 -0.79 20.01 7.82
C LEU A 266 -1.34 20.18 9.24
N VAL A 267 -2.36 21.00 9.42
CA VAL A 267 -3.09 21.16 10.68
C VAL A 267 -4.39 20.38 10.56
N LEU A 268 -4.55 19.32 11.34
CA LEU A 268 -5.81 18.59 11.42
C LEU A 268 -6.71 19.28 12.47
N PRO A 269 -7.83 19.92 12.07
CA PRO A 269 -8.73 20.59 13.01
C PRO A 269 -9.17 19.68 14.16
N GLU A 270 -9.19 20.27 15.35
CA GLU A 270 -9.40 19.63 16.66
C GLU A 270 -10.78 18.96 16.83
N LYS A 271 -11.76 19.31 16.00
CA LYS A 271 -13.13 18.81 16.08
C LYS A 271 -13.57 18.19 14.77
N PHE A 272 -13.48 16.87 14.72
CA PHE A 272 -14.38 16.08 13.88
C PHE A 272 -15.73 16.02 14.61
N ASP A 273 -16.64 16.93 14.27
CA ASP A 273 -18.01 16.90 14.80
C ASP A 273 -18.91 16.19 13.77
N PRO A 274 -19.24 14.90 13.98
CA PRO A 274 -20.17 14.18 13.10
C PRO A 274 -21.60 14.74 13.16
N HIS A 275 -21.88 15.67 14.08
CA HIS A 275 -23.15 16.37 14.23
C HIS A 275 -23.16 17.78 13.63
N TYR A 276 -22.06 18.25 13.01
CA TYR A 276 -22.04 19.48 12.20
C TYR A 276 -22.69 19.26 10.82
N LEU A 277 -23.80 18.52 10.80
CA LEU A 277 -24.81 18.68 9.79
C LEU A 277 -25.57 19.94 10.20
N GLY A 278 -25.70 20.90 9.28
CA GLY A 278 -26.61 22.01 9.50
C GLY A 278 -28.03 21.49 9.68
N ARG A 279 -28.38 21.19 10.93
CA ARG A 279 -29.66 21.25 11.64
C ARG A 279 -29.51 20.64 13.03
#